data_AF-A0A2N3GJW4-F1
#
_entry.id   AF-A0A2N3GJW4-F1
#
_cell.length_a   1.000
_cell.length_b   1.000
_cell.length_c   1.000
_cell.angle_alpha   90.00
_cell.angle_beta   90.00
_cell.angle_gamma   90.00
#
_symmetry.space_group_name_H-M   'P 1'
#
loop_
_entity.id
_entity.type
_entity.pdbx_description
1 polymer ?
#
loop_
_entity_poly.entity_id
_entity_poly.type
_entity_poly.pdbx_seq_one_letter_code
_entity_poly.pdbx_strand_id
1 'polypeptide(L)'
;MIDLTHGVQFQVASGFQIEKQSPNMIKVTDSKSALITVVDQVDAKTNPVQLCDSYNRSILKSVSGAQFGKAEKTDVNAANLAGGKCLATFVDASGGSSTQTYVQTFIAVRTSDGVVTAQTVLFAESTPETSFNAINEMLSVVLTSQAKG
;
A
#
# COMPACT_ATOMS: atom_id res chain seq x y z
N MET A 1 -11.56 -11.63 -9.37
CA MET A 1 -11.62 -10.96 -8.06
C MET A 1 -10.96 -11.85 -7.04
N ILE A 2 -10.13 -11.27 -6.19
CA ILE A 2 -9.43 -11.96 -5.09
C ILE A 2 -10.00 -11.38 -3.79
N ASP A 3 -10.44 -12.25 -2.89
CA ASP A 3 -10.87 -11.86 -1.53
C ASP A 3 -9.64 -11.83 -0.62
N LEU A 4 -9.43 -10.69 0.04
CA LEU A 4 -8.33 -10.47 1.00
C LEU A 4 -8.82 -10.47 2.46
N THR A 5 -9.96 -11.11 2.73
CA THR A 5 -10.71 -11.17 3.98
C THR A 5 -11.44 -9.87 4.37
N HIS A 6 -12.35 -9.97 5.35
CA HIS A 6 -13.13 -8.84 5.87
C HIS A 6 -13.91 -8.04 4.82
N GLY A 7 -14.30 -8.69 3.71
CA GLY A 7 -15.02 -8.05 2.60
C GLY A 7 -14.15 -7.15 1.72
N VAL A 8 -12.83 -7.13 1.94
CA VAL A 8 -11.88 -6.39 1.09
C VAL A 8 -11.55 -7.24 -0.13
N GLN A 9 -11.71 -6.64 -1.30
CA GLN A 9 -11.48 -7.28 -2.58
C GLN A 9 -10.32 -6.64 -3.33
N PHE A 10 -9.67 -7.43 -4.16
CA PHE A 10 -8.58 -7.01 -5.03
C PHE A 10 -8.81 -7.52 -6.46
N GLN A 11 -8.48 -6.67 -7.43
CA GLN A 11 -8.45 -7.05 -8.84
C GLN A 11 -7.09 -6.67 -9.41
N VAL A 12 -6.37 -7.65 -9.96
CA VAL A 12 -5.09 -7.38 -10.63
C VAL A 12 -5.37 -6.58 -11.90
N ALA A 13 -4.75 -5.41 -12.03
CA ALA A 13 -4.83 -4.59 -13.23
C ALA A 13 -4.02 -5.20 -14.39
N SER A 14 -4.35 -4.81 -15.62
CA SER A 14 -3.64 -5.28 -16.81
C SER A 14 -2.15 -4.94 -16.75
N GLY A 15 -1.28 -5.86 -17.18
CA GLY A 15 0.17 -5.69 -17.16
C GLY A 15 0.84 -6.04 -15.83
N PHE A 16 0.08 -6.21 -14.74
CA PHE A 16 0.60 -6.67 -13.46
C PHE A 16 0.48 -8.20 -13.32
N GLN A 17 1.45 -8.79 -12.64
CA GLN A 17 1.50 -10.21 -12.28
C GLN A 17 1.55 -10.35 -10.77
N ILE A 18 0.95 -11.43 -10.25
CA ILE A 18 1.02 -11.77 -8.83
C ILE A 18 2.40 -12.34 -8.53
N GLU A 19 3.16 -11.70 -7.64
CA GLU A 19 4.43 -12.23 -7.13
C GLU A 19 4.24 -13.05 -5.86
N LYS A 20 3.30 -12.64 -5.01
CA LYS A 20 3.01 -13.29 -3.74
C LYS A 20 1.56 -13.08 -3.35
N GLN A 21 0.95 -14.11 -2.78
CA GLN A 21 -0.42 -14.05 -2.27
C GLN A 21 -0.53 -14.89 -1.00
N SER A 22 -1.25 -14.36 -0.01
CA SER A 22 -1.73 -15.04 1.19
C SER A 22 -3.17 -14.58 1.47
N PRO A 23 -3.89 -15.17 2.43
CA PRO A 23 -5.32 -14.86 2.63
C PRO A 23 -5.62 -13.38 2.82
N ASN A 24 -4.73 -12.64 3.47
CA ASN A 24 -4.90 -11.21 3.79
C ASN A 24 -3.85 -10.31 3.11
N MET A 25 -3.08 -10.82 2.14
CA MET A 25 -2.04 -10.03 1.49
C MET A 25 -1.83 -10.45 0.05
N ILE A 26 -1.57 -9.46 -0.80
CA ILE A 26 -1.17 -9.68 -2.17
C ILE A 26 -0.07 -8.70 -2.56
N LYS A 27 0.94 -9.20 -3.28
CA LYS A 27 1.97 -8.42 -3.94
C LYS A 27 1.86 -8.65 -5.43
N VAL A 28 1.75 -7.56 -6.19
CA VAL A 28 1.75 -7.57 -7.65
C VAL A 28 2.86 -6.67 -8.18
N THR A 29 3.40 -6.99 -9.36
CA THR A 29 4.41 -6.18 -10.06
C THR A 29 4.15 -6.15 -11.57
N ASP A 30 4.59 -5.08 -12.22
CA ASP A 30 4.74 -5.00 -13.67
C ASP A 30 6.21 -4.95 -14.11
N SER A 31 7.14 -5.39 -13.24
CA SER A 31 8.62 -5.26 -13.33
C SER A 31 9.19 -3.84 -13.19
N LYS A 32 8.36 -2.79 -13.27
CA LYS A 32 8.77 -1.38 -13.15
C LYS A 32 8.33 -0.76 -11.82
N SER A 33 7.34 -1.38 -11.20
CA SER A 33 6.73 -1.00 -9.94
C SER A 33 6.15 -2.22 -9.25
N ALA A 34 5.89 -2.10 -7.96
CA ALA A 34 5.16 -3.11 -7.21
C ALA A 34 4.10 -2.47 -6.31
N LEU A 35 2.98 -3.16 -6.16
CA LEU A 35 1.94 -2.83 -5.18
C LEU A 35 1.82 -4.00 -4.20
N ILE A 36 1.99 -3.72 -2.92
CA ILE A 36 1.72 -4.65 -1.82
C ILE A 36 0.45 -4.18 -1.13
N THR A 37 -0.57 -5.01 -1.06
CA THR A 37 -1.79 -4.76 -0.28
C THR A 37 -1.86 -5.75 0.86
N VAL A 38 -2.00 -5.26 2.09
CA VAL A 38 -2.20 -6.06 3.30
C VAL A 38 -3.52 -5.65 3.95
N VAL A 39 -4.27 -6.63 4.44
CA VAL A 39 -5.50 -6.45 5.21
C VAL A 39 -5.24 -6.97 6.62
N ASP A 40 -5.68 -6.19 7.61
CA ASP A 40 -5.58 -6.54 9.02
C ASP A 40 -6.77 -5.93 9.80
N GLN A 41 -6.84 -6.18 11.10
CA GLN A 41 -7.84 -5.58 11.98
C GLN A 41 -7.17 -4.95 13.21
N VAL A 42 -7.53 -3.70 13.49
CA VAL A 42 -7.04 -2.92 14.63
C VAL A 42 -8.21 -2.31 15.40
N ASP A 43 -7.94 -1.48 16.42
CA ASP A 43 -8.99 -0.69 17.06
C ASP A 43 -9.59 0.32 16.06
N ALA A 44 -10.91 0.43 15.98
CA ALA A 44 -11.60 1.32 15.03
C ALA A 44 -11.25 2.82 15.17
N LYS A 45 -10.70 3.22 16.33
CA LYS A 45 -10.21 4.58 16.60
C LYS A 45 -8.72 4.76 16.33
N THR A 46 -8.06 3.75 15.79
CA THR A 46 -6.64 3.81 15.43
C THR A 46 -6.39 4.98 14.49
N ASN A 47 -5.41 5.81 14.83
CA ASN A 47 -5.03 6.94 14.00
C ASN A 47 -4.26 6.42 12.77
N PRO A 48 -4.79 6.57 11.55
CA PRO A 48 -4.18 6.02 10.35
C PRO A 48 -2.82 6.64 10.02
N VAL A 49 -2.55 7.88 10.47
CA VAL A 49 -1.27 8.56 10.26
C VAL A 49 -0.16 7.91 11.09
N GLN A 50 -0.45 7.66 12.37
CA GLN A 50 0.49 6.98 13.27
C GLN A 50 0.68 5.52 12.84
N LEU A 51 -0.40 4.86 12.45
CA LEU A 51 -0.34 3.50 11.91
C LEU A 51 0.54 3.45 10.65
N CYS A 52 0.41 4.40 9.73
CA CYS A 52 1.24 4.46 8.52
C CYS A 52 2.74 4.57 8.86
N ASP A 53 3.14 5.52 9.69
CA ASP A 53 4.56 5.68 10.07
C ASP A 53 5.11 4.39 10.71
N SER A 54 4.38 3.83 11.69
CA SER A 54 4.79 2.61 12.37
C SER A 54 4.88 1.39 11.44
N TYR A 55 3.90 1.22 10.54
CA TYR A 55 3.88 0.15 9.55
C TYR A 55 5.04 0.29 8.55
N ASN A 56 5.25 1.49 8.01
CA ASN A 56 6.28 1.75 7.00
C ASN A 56 7.68 1.50 7.57
N ARG A 57 7.94 1.93 8.82
CA ARG A 57 9.17 1.61 9.55
C ARG A 57 9.33 0.11 9.79
N SER A 58 8.25 -0.59 10.10
CA SER A 58 8.28 -2.04 10.34
C SER A 58 8.66 -2.82 9.08
N ILE A 59 8.03 -2.51 7.93
CA ILE A 59 8.29 -3.21 6.67
C ILE A 59 9.66 -2.88 6.07
N LEU A 60 10.23 -1.70 6.39
CA LEU A 60 11.55 -1.27 5.94
C LEU A 60 12.65 -1.45 7.00
N LYS A 61 12.39 -2.11 8.13
CA LYS A 61 13.34 -2.21 9.25
C LYS A 61 14.68 -2.86 8.88
N SER A 62 14.69 -3.74 7.87
CA SER A 62 15.89 -4.44 7.39
C SER A 62 16.57 -3.71 6.23
N VAL A 63 15.99 -2.60 5.75
CA VAL A 63 16.52 -1.83 4.63
C VAL A 63 17.48 -0.77 5.18
N SER A 64 18.78 -1.00 4.96
CA SER A 64 19.82 -0.07 5.37
C SER A 64 19.65 1.28 4.66
N GLY A 65 19.83 2.37 5.39
CA GLY A 65 19.78 3.72 4.83
C GLY A 65 18.39 4.21 4.42
N ALA A 66 17.32 3.54 4.84
CA ALA A 66 15.96 4.00 4.58
C ALA A 66 15.72 5.37 5.23
N GLN A 67 15.24 6.32 4.42
CA GLN A 67 14.82 7.66 4.86
C GLN A 67 13.30 7.72 4.90
N PHE A 68 12.75 8.24 5.99
CA PHE A 68 11.31 8.30 6.21
C PHE A 68 10.83 9.75 6.14
N GLY A 69 9.85 10.00 5.28
CA GLY A 69 9.14 11.26 5.22
C GLY A 69 8.15 11.41 6.38
N LYS A 70 7.54 12.59 6.49
CA LYS A 70 6.48 12.85 7.47
C LYS A 70 5.21 12.11 7.05
N ALA A 71 4.61 11.37 7.98
CA ALA A 71 3.27 10.82 7.79
C ALA A 71 2.22 11.93 7.89
N GLU A 72 1.23 11.88 7.02
CA GLU A 72 0.17 12.88 6.88
C GLU A 72 -1.21 12.23 6.73
N LYS A 73 -2.26 12.99 7.05
CA LYS A 73 -3.62 12.57 6.76
C LYS A 73 -3.85 12.62 5.26
N THR A 74 -4.54 11.64 4.72
CA THR A 74 -5.02 11.67 3.33
C THR A 74 -6.52 11.50 3.29
N ASP A 75 -7.18 12.17 2.35
CA ASP A 75 -8.57 11.88 2.04
C ASP A 75 -8.62 10.59 1.21
N VAL A 76 -9.57 9.72 1.55
CA VAL A 76 -9.86 8.46 0.87
C VAL A 76 -11.24 8.48 0.21
N ASN A 77 -11.91 9.63 0.20
CA ASN A 77 -13.21 9.88 -0.42
C ASN A 77 -14.31 8.88 0.00
N ALA A 78 -14.24 8.39 1.23
CA ALA A 78 -15.20 7.47 1.83
C ALA A 78 -15.45 7.85 3.29
N ALA A 79 -16.70 8.15 3.65
CA ALA A 79 -17.04 8.69 4.97
C ALA A 79 -16.76 7.73 6.14
N ASN A 80 -16.73 6.42 5.87
CA ASN A 80 -16.46 5.38 6.86
C ASN A 80 -14.98 4.93 6.89
N LEU A 81 -14.09 5.59 6.14
CA LEU A 81 -12.67 5.29 6.13
C LEU A 81 -11.86 6.50 6.61
N ALA A 82 -10.93 6.25 7.52
CA ALA A 82 -9.92 7.23 7.94
C ALA A 82 -8.59 6.92 7.24
N GLY A 83 -8.07 7.90 6.48
CA GLY A 83 -6.86 7.75 5.66
C GLY A 83 -5.59 8.35 6.26
N GLY A 84 -4.47 7.66 6.07
CA GLY A 84 -3.12 8.12 6.36
C GLY A 84 -2.17 7.77 5.21
N LYS A 85 -1.19 8.63 4.95
CA LYS A 85 -0.16 8.42 3.93
C LYS A 85 1.21 8.67 4.55
N CYS A 86 2.19 7.90 4.12
CA CYS A 86 3.57 8.06 4.53
C CYS A 86 4.51 7.68 3.39
N LEU A 87 5.65 8.34 3.36
CA LEU A 87 6.65 8.19 2.32
C LEU A 87 7.93 7.65 2.93
N ALA A 88 8.65 6.84 2.18
CA ALA A 88 10.03 6.51 2.49
C ALA A 88 10.82 6.37 1.20
N THR A 89 12.14 6.42 1.31
CA THR A 89 13.04 6.17 0.19
C THR A 89 14.23 5.36 0.66
N PHE A 90 14.82 4.57 -0.22
CA PHE A 90 16.06 3.85 0.04
C PHE A 90 16.79 3.59 -1.27
N VAL A 91 18.07 3.26 -1.18
CA VAL A 91 18.87 2.84 -2.34
C VAL A 91 18.90 1.32 -2.36
N ASP A 92 18.37 0.72 -3.42
CA ASP A 92 18.60 -0.69 -3.71
C ASP A 92 19.91 -0.85 -4.48
N ALA A 93 20.81 -1.68 -3.95
CA ALA A 93 22.09 -2.02 -4.57
C ALA A 93 22.05 -3.49 -5.03
N SER A 94 21.14 -3.78 -5.96
CA SER A 94 20.98 -5.10 -6.55
C SER A 94 21.64 -5.16 -7.93
N GLY A 95 22.38 -6.24 -8.23
CA GLY A 95 22.90 -6.49 -9.58
C GLY A 95 24.01 -5.56 -10.08
N GLY A 96 24.67 -4.77 -9.22
CA GLY A 96 25.81 -3.91 -9.58
C GLY A 96 25.43 -2.49 -10.01
N SER A 97 24.14 -2.14 -9.98
CA SER A 97 23.66 -0.76 -10.09
C SER A 97 22.97 -0.33 -8.79
N SER A 98 23.04 0.97 -8.49
CA SER A 98 22.30 1.57 -7.36
C SER A 98 21.09 2.30 -7.90
N THR A 99 19.90 1.91 -7.46
CA THR A 99 18.64 2.55 -7.88
C THR A 99 17.94 3.12 -6.66
N GLN A 100 17.60 4.41 -6.72
CA GLN A 100 16.74 5.04 -5.72
C GLN A 100 15.32 4.47 -5.84
N THR A 101 14.87 3.79 -4.80
CA THR A 101 13.48 3.32 -4.68
C THR A 101 12.69 4.26 -3.79
N TYR A 102 11.52 4.64 -4.28
CA TYR A 102 10.52 5.40 -3.56
C TYR A 102 9.45 4.44 -3.05
N VAL A 103 9.03 4.66 -1.81
CA VAL A 103 7.99 3.90 -1.12
C VAL A 103 6.89 4.86 -0.74
N GLN A 104 5.68 4.56 -1.19
CA GLN A 104 4.49 5.30 -0.80
C GLN A 104 3.48 4.34 -0.20
N THR A 105 3.22 4.49 1.09
CA THR A 105 2.24 3.68 1.81
C THR A 105 1.00 4.51 2.09
N PHE A 106 -0.15 3.91 1.82
CA PHE A 106 -1.47 4.38 2.19
C PHE A 106 -2.09 3.41 3.17
N ILE A 107 -2.65 3.96 4.26
CA ILE A 107 -3.41 3.23 5.26
C ILE A 107 -4.84 3.76 5.23
N ALA A 108 -5.82 2.86 5.14
CA ALA A 108 -7.22 3.19 5.35
C ALA A 108 -7.78 2.32 6.49
N VAL A 109 -8.31 2.95 7.54
CA VAL A 109 -8.95 2.28 8.68
C VAL A 109 -10.45 2.47 8.59
N ARG A 110 -11.21 1.39 8.59
CA ARG A 110 -12.67 1.43 8.64
C ARG A 110 -13.14 1.78 10.04
N THR A 111 -13.92 2.85 10.16
CA THR A 111 -14.23 3.48 11.45
C THR A 111 -15.29 2.74 12.26
N SER A 112 -15.99 1.77 11.66
CA SER A 112 -17.01 0.95 12.34
C SER A 112 -16.41 -0.22 13.12
N ASP A 113 -15.37 -0.88 12.59
CA ASP A 113 -14.87 -2.16 13.12
C ASP A 113 -13.35 -2.32 13.04
N GLY A 114 -12.63 -1.30 12.57
CA GLY A 114 -11.17 -1.26 12.57
C GLY A 114 -10.51 -2.12 11.51
N VAL A 115 -11.22 -2.58 10.48
CA VAL A 115 -10.58 -3.23 9.33
C VAL A 115 -9.64 -2.26 8.63
N VAL A 116 -8.39 -2.66 8.47
CA VAL A 116 -7.32 -1.86 7.88
C VAL A 116 -6.92 -2.43 6.54
N THR A 117 -6.68 -1.54 5.59
CA THR A 117 -5.92 -1.86 4.38
C THR A 117 -4.64 -1.03 4.36
N ALA A 118 -3.51 -1.69 4.13
CA ALA A 118 -2.21 -1.07 3.93
C ALA A 118 -1.75 -1.31 2.49
N GLN A 119 -1.72 -0.27 1.68
CA GLN A 119 -1.30 -0.34 0.28
C GLN A 119 0.06 0.35 0.13
N THR A 120 1.10 -0.41 -0.16
CA THR A 120 2.47 0.08 -0.33
C THR A 120 2.91 -0.04 -1.77
N VAL A 121 3.18 1.10 -2.39
CA VAL A 121 3.71 1.22 -3.75
C VAL A 121 5.22 1.36 -3.67
N LEU A 122 5.94 0.51 -4.41
CA LEU A 122 7.38 0.64 -4.64
C LEU A 122 7.60 1.04 -6.10
N PHE A 123 8.37 2.09 -6.33
CA PHE A 123 8.61 2.63 -7.68
C PHE A 123 9.96 3.33 -7.77
N ALA A 124 10.43 3.55 -8.99
CA ALA A 124 11.60 4.36 -9.30
C ALA A 124 11.15 5.63 -10.05
N GLU A 125 12.05 6.60 -10.20
CA GLU A 125 11.76 7.82 -10.97
C GLU A 125 11.38 7.53 -12.43
N SER A 126 11.91 6.43 -12.99
CA SER A 126 11.61 5.96 -14.35
C SER A 126 10.31 5.15 -14.47
N THR A 127 9.54 4.97 -13.38
CA THR A 127 8.27 4.23 -13.44
C THR A 127 7.28 5.01 -14.32
N PRO A 128 6.70 4.39 -15.36
CA PRO A 128 5.84 5.09 -16.31
C PRO A 128 4.46 5.39 -15.71
N GLU A 129 3.81 6.44 -16.23
CA GLU A 129 2.45 6.84 -15.84
C GLU A 129 1.43 5.70 -15.94
N THR A 130 1.58 4.81 -16.93
CA THR A 130 0.71 3.64 -17.11
C THR A 130 0.72 2.71 -15.89
N SER A 131 1.86 2.57 -15.20
CA SER A 131 1.96 1.77 -13.98
C SER A 131 1.18 2.42 -12.84
N PHE A 132 1.27 3.75 -12.69
CA PHE A 132 0.52 4.49 -11.68
C PHE A 132 -0.99 4.45 -11.94
N ASN A 133 -1.42 4.56 -13.20
CA ASN A 133 -2.83 4.44 -13.56
C ASN A 133 -3.40 3.07 -13.19
N ALA A 134 -2.68 1.99 -13.53
CA ALA A 134 -3.05 0.63 -13.13
C ALA A 134 -3.07 0.43 -11.61
N ILE A 135 -2.09 1.00 -10.89
CA ILE A 135 -2.08 0.98 -9.41
C ILE A 135 -3.31 1.69 -8.85
N ASN A 136 -3.67 2.87 -9.37
CA ASN A 136 -4.83 3.62 -8.93
C ASN A 136 -6.14 2.84 -9.14
N GLU A 137 -6.27 2.09 -10.25
CA GLU A 137 -7.40 1.18 -10.46
C GLU A 137 -7.49 0.11 -9.37
N MET A 138 -6.37 -0.53 -9.03
CA MET A 138 -6.31 -1.55 -7.97
C MET A 138 -6.63 -0.96 -6.60
N LEU A 139 -6.09 0.22 -6.27
CA LEU A 139 -6.39 0.95 -5.04
C LEU A 139 -7.89 1.28 -4.94
N SER A 140 -8.50 1.72 -6.04
CA SER A 140 -9.93 2.04 -6.09
C SER A 140 -10.80 0.83 -5.75
N VAL A 141 -10.46 -0.35 -6.26
CA VAL A 141 -11.18 -1.61 -5.94
C VAL A 141 -11.06 -1.96 -4.45
N VAL A 142 -9.85 -1.86 -3.87
CA VAL A 142 -9.60 -2.13 -2.45
C VAL A 142 -10.40 -1.18 -1.56
N LEU A 143 -10.29 0.12 -1.79
CA LEU A 143 -10.97 1.13 -0.98
C LEU A 143 -12.50 1.04 -1.13
N THR A 144 -13.00 0.80 -2.34
CA THR A 144 -14.44 0.65 -2.60
C THR A 144 -15.02 -0.58 -1.90
N SER A 145 -14.32 -1.71 -1.94
CA SER A 145 -14.79 -2.94 -1.28
C SER A 145 -14.68 -2.84 0.25
N GLN A 146 -13.58 -2.29 0.77
CA GLN A 146 -13.43 -2.02 2.19
C GLN A 146 -14.55 -1.10 2.72
N ALA A 147 -14.88 -0.04 1.99
CA ALA A 147 -15.92 0.91 2.39
C ALA A 147 -17.34 0.31 2.36
N LYS A 148 -17.58 -0.80 1.66
CA LYS A 148 -18.90 -1.46 1.60
C LYS A 148 -19.15 -2.43 2.75
N GLY A 149 -18.10 -2.97 3.36
CA GLY A 149 -18.19 -3.99 4.40
C GLY A 149 -18.30 -3.44 5.82
#